data_AF-A0A1F3KV57-F1
#
_entry.id   AF-A0A1F3KV57-F1
#
_cell.length_a   1.000
_cell.length_b   1.000
_cell.length_c   1.000
_cell.angle_alpha   90.00
_cell.angle_beta   90.00
_cell.angle_gamma   90.00
#
_symmetry.space_group_name_H-M   'P 1'
#
loop_
_entity.id
_entity.type
_entity.pdbx_description
1 polymer ?
#
loop_
_entity_poly.entity_id
_entity_poly.type
_entity_poly.pdbx_seq_one_letter_code
_entity_poly.pdbx_strand_id
1 'polypeptide(L)' 'MNLSSNPLVCLCASVTRKAIIHVIKNRGARSIGEVRRLTGANTGCRKCTSKIEQLLAENSDELYQLPVFPND' A
#
# COMPACT_ATOMS: atom_id res chain seq x y z
N MET A 1 -9.87 20.01 12.18
CA MET A 1 -9.47 18.81 12.95
C MET A 1 -8.37 18.10 12.17
N ASN A 2 -7.11 18.19 12.62
CA ASN A 2 -6.00 17.48 11.99
C ASN A 2 -5.84 16.14 12.72
N LEU A 3 -6.47 15.11 12.18
CA LEU A 3 -6.39 13.76 12.73
C LEU A 3 -5.19 13.09 12.07
N SER A 4 -4.14 12.86 12.85
CA SER A 4 -2.96 12.04 12.52
C SER A 4 -3.34 10.56 12.36
N SER A 5 -4.37 10.28 11.55
CA SER A 5 -4.96 8.97 11.38
C SER A 5 -4.06 8.11 10.51
N ASN A 6 -3.74 6.92 10.99
CA ASN A 6 -3.20 5.83 10.17
C ASN A 6 -4.37 4.94 9.78
N PRO A 7 -5.16 5.29 8.74
CA PRO A 7 -6.37 4.55 8.41
C PRO A 7 -6.06 3.09 8.08
N LEU A 8 -7.02 2.22 8.37
CA LEU A 8 -6.97 0.83 7.96
C LEU A 8 -7.06 0.75 6.44
N VAL A 9 -6.11 0.03 5.86
CA VAL A 9 -6.10 -0.31 4.43
C VAL A 9 -6.69 -1.70 4.24
N CYS A 10 -6.40 -2.65 5.13
CA CYS A 10 -7.01 -3.98 5.12
C CYS A 10 -7.83 -4.18 6.40
N LEU A 11 -9.17 -4.21 6.25
CA LEU A 11 -10.07 -4.47 7.38
C LEU A 11 -9.95 -5.92 7.89
N CYS A 12 -9.85 -6.90 6.99
CA CYS A 12 -9.79 -8.32 7.36
C CYS A 12 -8.59 -8.68 8.25
N ALA A 13 -7.45 -8.05 8.00
CA ALA A 13 -6.20 -8.31 8.72
C ALA A 13 -5.79 -7.13 9.63
N SER A 14 -6.68 -6.15 9.82
CA SER A 14 -6.43 -4.93 10.62
C SER A 14 -5.10 -4.22 10.29
N VAL A 15 -4.73 -4.16 9.00
CA VAL A 15 -3.47 -3.54 8.55
C VAL A 15 -3.68 -2.08 8.18
N THR A 16 -2.84 -1.20 8.73
CA THR A 16 -2.88 0.25 8.50
C THR A 16 -2.03 0.71 7.32
N ARG A 17 -2.29 1.93 6.82
CA ARG A 17 -1.44 2.57 5.79
C ARG A 17 0.02 2.65 6.24
N LYS A 18 0.27 3.01 7.50
CA LYS A 18 1.62 3.13 8.07
C LYS A 18 2.36 1.80 8.04
N ALA A 19 1.69 0.69 8.35
CA ALA A 19 2.30 -0.65 8.31
C ALA A 19 2.73 -1.03 6.88
N ILE A 20 1.88 -0.74 5.87
CA ILE A 20 2.21 -1.01 4.46
C ILE A 20 3.40 -0.15 4.01
N ILE A 21 3.39 1.15 4.29
CA ILE A 21 4.51 2.04 3.95
C ILE A 21 5.79 1.62 4.65
N HIS A 22 5.70 1.17 5.91
CA HIS A 22 6.85 0.68 6.65
C HIS A 22 7.53 -0.50 5.94
N VAL A 23 6.77 -1.48 5.45
CA VAL A 23 7.35 -2.63 4.74
C VAL A 23 7.85 -2.25 3.34
N ILE A 24 7.22 -1.30 2.66
CA ILE A 24 7.68 -0.80 1.36
C ILE A 24 9.03 -0.08 1.50
N LYS A 25 9.15 0.84 2.48
CA LYS A 25 10.34 1.67 2.65
C LYS A 25 11.48 0.97 3.40
N ASN A 26 11.18 0.18 4.42
CA ASN A 26 12.19 -0.38 5.33
C ASN A 26 12.43 -1.89 5.13
N ARG A 27 11.58 -2.59 4.38
CA ARG A 27 11.72 -4.02 4.08
C ARG A 27 11.80 -4.31 2.58
N GLY A 28 11.75 -3.28 1.73
CA GLY A 28 11.88 -3.42 0.28
C GLY A 28 10.70 -4.11 -0.39
N ALA A 29 9.50 -4.11 0.18
CA ALA A 29 8.33 -4.68 -0.49
C ALA A 29 8.04 -3.92 -1.80
N ARG A 30 7.93 -4.65 -2.92
CA ARG A 30 7.66 -4.13 -4.26
C ARG A 30 6.47 -4.80 -4.95
N SER A 31 5.85 -5.78 -4.30
CA SER A 31 4.68 -6.49 -4.82
C SER A 31 3.62 -6.73 -3.75
N ILE A 32 2.38 -7.00 -4.19
CA ILE A 32 1.29 -7.42 -3.28
C ILE A 32 1.66 -8.70 -2.54
N GLY A 33 2.36 -9.63 -3.21
CA GLY A 33 2.82 -10.87 -2.60
C GLY A 33 3.75 -10.62 -1.41
N GLU A 34 4.67 -9.68 -1.54
CA GLU A 34 5.58 -9.30 -0.45
C GLU A 34 4.87 -8.52 0.66
N VAL A 35 3.99 -7.57 0.30
CA VAL A 35 3.16 -6.86 1.30
C VAL A 35 2.32 -7.86 2.08
N ARG A 36 1.70 -8.84 1.41
CA ARG A 36 0.95 -9.94 2.03
C ARG A 36 1.85 -10.74 2.97
N ARG A 37 3.02 -11.19 2.49
CA ARG A 37 3.96 -11.98 3.29
C ARG A 37 4.43 -11.24 4.55
N LEU A 38 4.63 -9.93 4.46
CA LEU A 38 5.19 -9.11 5.53
C LEU A 38 4.14 -8.52 6.49
N THR A 39 2.88 -8.38 6.07
CA THR A 39 1.83 -7.71 6.87
C THR A 39 0.58 -8.53 7.11
N GLY A 40 0.38 -9.63 6.37
CA GLY A 40 -0.87 -10.39 6.37
C GLY A 40 -2.02 -9.74 5.59
N ALA A 41 -1.85 -8.51 5.06
CA ALA A 41 -2.85 -7.87 4.23
C ALA A 41 -3.14 -8.69 2.96
N ASN A 42 -4.33 -8.49 2.38
CA ASN A 42 -4.72 -9.14 1.12
C ASN A 42 -4.90 -10.68 1.20
N THR A 43 -5.00 -11.26 2.39
CA THR A 43 -5.26 -12.70 2.59
C THR A 43 -6.74 -13.05 2.67
N GLY A 44 -7.58 -12.12 3.16
CA GLY A 44 -9.03 -12.29 3.30
C GLY A 44 -9.81 -11.95 2.03
N CYS A 45 -10.69 -10.93 2.10
CA CYS A 45 -11.62 -10.57 1.01
C CYS A 45 -10.98 -9.86 -0.20
N ARG A 46 -9.70 -9.49 -0.11
CA ARG A 46 -8.92 -8.82 -1.18
C ARG A 46 -9.47 -7.48 -1.69
N LYS A 47 -10.48 -6.86 -1.04
CA LYS A 47 -10.96 -5.50 -1.38
C LYS A 47 -9.89 -4.40 -1.24
N CYS A 48 -8.81 -4.68 -0.52
CA CYS A 48 -7.68 -3.77 -0.33
C CYS A 48 -6.62 -3.82 -1.45
N THR A 49 -6.74 -4.70 -2.45
CA THR A 49 -5.73 -4.89 -3.53
C THR A 49 -5.36 -3.57 -4.19
N SER A 50 -6.32 -2.86 -4.78
CA SER A 50 -6.05 -1.60 -5.50
C SER A 50 -5.43 -0.52 -4.61
N LYS A 51 -5.79 -0.51 -3.31
CA LYS A 51 -5.19 0.43 -2.36
C LYS A 51 -3.74 0.08 -2.02
N ILE A 52 -3.40 -1.21 -1.95
CA ILE A 52 -2.02 -1.66 -1.75
C ILE A 52 -1.18 -1.35 -2.99
N GLU A 53 -1.71 -1.57 -4.20
CA GLU A 53 -1.04 -1.22 -5.47
C GLU A 53 -0.76 0.28 -5.55
N GLN A 54 -1.73 1.12 -5.19
CA GLN A 54 -1.53 2.57 -5.12
C GLN A 54 -0.39 2.93 -4.15
N LEU A 55 -0.34 2.32 -2.96
CA LEU A 55 0.73 2.59 -1.99
C LEU A 55 2.09 2.11 -2.46
N LEU A 56 2.14 0.98 -3.18
CA LEU A 56 3.36 0.50 -3.83
C LEU A 56 3.85 1.52 -4.85
N ALA A 57 2.99 1.95 -5.78
CA ALA A 57 3.34 2.95 -6.79
C ALA A 57 3.77 4.31 -6.19
N GLU A 58 3.06 4.80 -5.16
CA GLU A 58 3.39 6.05 -4.46
C GLU A 58 4.75 6.02 -3.75
N ASN A 59 5.30 4.84 -3.44
CA ASN A 59 6.48 4.68 -2.59
C ASN A 59 7.59 3.83 -3.22
N SER A 60 7.41 3.35 -4.46
CA SER A 60 8.41 2.57 -5.17
C SER A 60 9.47 3.44 -5.85
N ASP A 61 9.19 4.72 -6.16
CA ASP A 61 10.11 5.54 -6.93
C ASP A 61 9.96 7.06 -6.67
N GLU A 62 11.05 7.71 -6.24
CA GLU A 62 11.32 9.15 -6.49
C GLU A 62 11.46 9.46 -8.01
N LEU A 63 11.32 8.46 -8.88
CA LEU A 63 11.50 8.55 -10.34
C LEU A 63 10.19 8.50 -11.15
N TYR A 64 9.00 8.48 -10.52
CA TYR A 64 7.71 8.57 -11.23
C TYR A 64 6.97 9.88 -10.97
N GLN A 65 7.64 11.01 -11.21
CA GLN A 65 6.97 12.27 -11.56
C GLN A 65 6.55 12.30 -13.05
N LEU A 66 6.32 11.15 -13.68
CA LEU A 66 5.72 11.14 -15.01
C LEU A 66 4.20 11.32 -14.86
N PRO A 67 3.59 12.30 -15.54
CA PRO A 67 2.15 12.47 -15.54
C PRO A 67 1.52 11.20 -16.10
N VAL A 68 0.70 10.54 -15.28
CA VAL A 68 -0.22 9.51 -15.77
C VAL A 68 -1.16 10.24 -16.72
N PHE A 69 -0.90 10.13 -18.02
CA PHE A 69 -1.92 10.45 -19.01
C PHE A 69 -3.07 9.46 -18.74
N PRO A 70 -4.29 9.96 -18.43
CA PRO A 70 -5.45 9.09 -18.38
C PRO A 70 -5.58 8.46 -19.76
N ASN A 71 -5.57 7.13 -19.80
CA ASN A 71 -5.86 6.38 -21.02
C ASN A 71 -7.29 6.76 -21.44
N ASP A 72 -7.45 7.14 -22.72
CA ASP A 72 -8.64 7.58 -23.47
C ASP A 72 -10.02 7.50 -22.81
#